data_AF-A0A959M5Z0-F1
#
_entry.id   AF-A0A959M5Z0-F1
#
_cell.length_a   1.000
_cell.length_b   1.000
_cell.length_c   1.000
_cell.angle_alpha   90.00
_cell.angle_beta   90.00
_cell.angle_gamma   90.00
#
_symmetry.space_group_name_H-M   'P 1'
#
loop_
_entity.id
_entity.type
_entity.pdbx_description
1 polymer ?
#
loop_
_entity_poly.entity_id
_entity_poly.type
_entity_poly.pdbx_seq_one_letter_code
_entity_poly.pdbx_strand_id
1 'polypeptide(L)'
;MSGGKIMASRVFTGGMDQDSDEHRIAPIDYRYALHIEGGHGSIVGAKRTVYGNRKINYTFPAGGDYQCVGGIEDKSNNSYIYFVRDNNDPDNGHILEYKEGTIRKLLNANIQGGFNDFIHSSAIVNDCLYWVDGQDYEDGTGAQGSDPKKICLPRFRANKVIRYELVLNEDCLLQNVQFRYSLYNVDGVLTQSPTLFQTNIADGQLHQIMLALFNNLDNAGFTIEDFPVNSADAPARRIVFYRGTDIRVKIEVTGGSGTPEIQLNELNFYPLPSDDHDVFSKQIRLIKPTPLFPPSVQYEKDTSIGVSNLAGKAFQFRYRYVFVDGEKSAWGPASRIPTNFGYLDDTDKPQVNSNDENFNKIAISIDDEYTQSPWTWMVRGIEVCFRTNRIDPWRLVGAYNVYDFYVNTIVIDFYNTGINSVIPSDDVGDSDIQALKNYDFVPRIANS
;
A
#
# COMPACT_ATOMS: atom_id res chain seq x y z
N MET A 1 -48.22 47.48 -38.98
CA MET A 1 -46.77 47.69 -38.93
C MET A 1 -46.17 46.53 -38.16
N SER A 2 -45.34 45.72 -38.81
CA SER A 2 -44.67 44.57 -38.21
C SER A 2 -43.58 45.08 -37.27
N GLY A 3 -43.81 45.00 -35.95
CA GLY A 3 -42.82 45.33 -34.94
C GLY A 3 -41.75 44.24 -34.89
N GLY A 4 -40.57 44.53 -35.43
CA GLY A 4 -39.43 43.64 -35.36
C GLY A 4 -39.05 43.35 -33.89
N LYS A 5 -39.12 42.09 -33.47
CA LYS A 5 -38.57 41.63 -32.20
C LYS A 5 -37.05 41.87 -32.24
N ILE A 6 -36.59 42.81 -31.42
CA ILE A 6 -35.16 43.07 -31.20
C ILE A 6 -34.58 41.83 -30.51
N MET A 7 -33.56 41.21 -31.12
CA MET A 7 -32.81 40.10 -30.53
C MET A 7 -32.17 40.57 -29.22
N ALA A 8 -32.38 39.82 -28.14
CA ALA A 8 -31.86 40.16 -26.82
C ALA A 8 -30.34 40.35 -26.84
N SER A 9 -29.89 41.49 -26.31
CA SER A 9 -28.47 41.82 -26.12
C SER A 9 -27.73 40.72 -25.37
N ARG A 10 -26.47 40.47 -25.76
CA ARG A 10 -25.53 39.53 -25.11
C ARG A 10 -25.16 39.94 -23.68
N VAL A 11 -25.61 41.10 -23.22
CA VAL A 11 -25.38 41.67 -21.89
C VAL A 11 -26.73 41.89 -21.17
N PHE A 12 -26.80 41.58 -19.87
CA PHE A 12 -27.96 41.91 -19.05
C PHE A 12 -28.10 43.43 -18.92
N THR A 13 -29.20 43.97 -19.45
CA THR A 13 -29.45 45.42 -19.53
C THR A 13 -30.79 45.84 -18.89
N GLY A 14 -31.59 44.88 -18.44
CA GLY A 14 -32.84 45.08 -17.68
C GLY A 14 -33.03 43.98 -16.63
N GLY A 15 -34.14 44.04 -15.90
CA GLY A 15 -34.49 43.17 -14.77
C GLY A 15 -35.46 42.04 -15.11
N MET A 16 -35.81 41.25 -14.09
CA MET A 16 -36.86 40.24 -14.19
C MET A 16 -38.20 40.84 -13.73
N ASP A 17 -39.18 40.92 -14.62
CA ASP A 17 -40.52 41.45 -14.34
C ASP A 17 -41.52 40.28 -14.37
N GLN A 18 -42.07 39.95 -13.20
CA GLN A 18 -43.02 38.86 -13.01
C GLN A 18 -44.45 39.37 -12.74
N ASP A 19 -44.61 40.64 -12.40
CA ASP A 19 -45.83 41.26 -11.89
C ASP A 19 -46.58 42.09 -12.95
N SER A 20 -45.90 42.55 -13.99
CA SER A 20 -46.56 43.22 -15.13
C SER A 20 -47.32 42.23 -16.01
N ASP A 21 -48.34 42.74 -16.72
CA ASP A 21 -48.95 42.03 -17.84
C ASP A 21 -47.92 41.83 -18.98
N GLU A 22 -48.01 40.74 -19.74
CA GLU A 22 -47.05 40.39 -20.80
C GLU A 22 -46.90 41.51 -21.84
N HIS A 23 -47.97 42.27 -22.09
CA HIS A 23 -47.95 43.39 -23.03
C HIS A 23 -47.32 44.67 -22.46
N ARG A 24 -47.00 44.71 -21.17
CA ARG A 24 -46.48 45.89 -20.45
C ARG A 24 -45.03 45.74 -19.96
N ILE A 25 -44.41 44.59 -20.18
CA ILE A 25 -43.00 44.38 -19.86
C ILE A 25 -42.17 45.36 -20.68
N ALA A 26 -41.27 46.10 -20.02
CA ALA A 26 -40.39 47.02 -20.71
C ALA A 26 -39.50 46.26 -21.71
N PRO A 27 -39.14 46.84 -22.86
CA PRO A 27 -38.36 46.13 -23.90
C PRO A 27 -36.98 45.59 -23.45
N ILE A 28 -36.46 46.06 -22.32
CA ILE A 28 -35.19 45.62 -21.72
C ILE A 28 -35.36 44.54 -20.64
N ASP A 29 -36.58 44.39 -20.10
CA ASP A 29 -36.90 43.46 -19.02
C ASP A 29 -37.34 42.11 -19.59
N TYR A 30 -37.22 41.07 -18.78
CA TYR A 30 -37.55 39.70 -19.20
C TYR A 30 -38.41 38.99 -18.16
N ARG A 31 -39.40 38.23 -18.62
CA ARG A 31 -40.26 37.41 -17.75
C ARG A 31 -39.53 36.20 -17.19
N TYR A 32 -38.67 35.61 -18.00
CA TYR A 32 -37.93 34.40 -17.67
C TYR A 32 -36.49 34.51 -18.17
N ALA A 33 -35.55 34.08 -17.34
CA ALA A 33 -34.14 33.89 -17.70
C ALA A 33 -33.76 32.42 -17.53
N LEU A 34 -34.32 31.55 -18.37
CA LEU A 34 -34.14 30.10 -18.26
C LEU A 34 -32.88 29.64 -18.98
N HIS A 35 -32.15 28.72 -18.35
CA HIS A 35 -30.92 28.09 -18.86
C HIS A 35 -29.79 29.07 -19.16
N ILE A 36 -29.65 30.17 -18.40
CA ILE A 36 -28.59 31.18 -18.62
C ILE A 36 -27.56 31.15 -17.49
N GLU A 37 -26.27 31.12 -17.83
CA GLU A 37 -25.15 31.41 -16.91
C GLU A 37 -24.66 32.86 -17.12
N GLY A 38 -24.26 33.51 -16.03
CA GLY A 38 -23.70 34.87 -16.06
C GLY A 38 -22.18 34.84 -16.08
N GLY A 39 -21.58 35.28 -17.20
CA GLY A 39 -20.14 35.46 -17.35
C GLY A 39 -19.48 34.45 -18.28
N HIS A 40 -18.52 34.93 -19.08
CA HIS A 40 -17.65 34.08 -19.90
C HIS A 40 -16.26 34.73 -20.00
N GLY A 41 -15.23 34.05 -19.52
CA GLY A 41 -13.89 34.62 -19.41
C GLY A 41 -13.88 35.89 -18.55
N SER A 42 -13.27 36.96 -19.05
CA SER A 42 -13.18 38.28 -18.40
C SER A 42 -14.38 39.20 -18.64
N ILE A 43 -15.44 38.73 -19.30
CA ILE A 43 -16.60 39.56 -19.65
C ILE A 43 -17.72 39.36 -18.63
N VAL A 44 -17.79 40.30 -17.68
CA VAL A 44 -18.89 40.40 -16.70
C VAL A 44 -20.20 40.67 -17.45
N GLY A 45 -21.22 39.84 -17.21
CA GLY A 45 -22.57 40.02 -17.75
C GLY A 45 -22.86 39.33 -19.09
N ALA A 46 -21.93 38.54 -19.64
CA ALA A 46 -22.18 37.74 -20.84
C ALA A 46 -23.20 36.63 -20.57
N LYS A 47 -24.18 36.46 -21.46
CA LYS A 47 -25.21 35.40 -21.40
C LYS A 47 -24.77 34.16 -22.17
N ARG A 48 -24.69 33.00 -21.52
CA ARG A 48 -24.51 31.70 -22.20
C ARG A 48 -25.60 30.72 -21.80
N THR A 49 -26.03 29.87 -22.73
CA THR A 49 -26.92 28.75 -22.43
C THR A 49 -26.17 27.67 -21.65
N VAL A 50 -26.72 27.27 -20.51
CA VAL A 50 -26.24 26.10 -19.75
C VAL A 50 -26.62 24.84 -20.54
N TYR A 51 -25.64 24.01 -20.87
CA TYR A 51 -25.91 22.72 -21.51
C TYR A 51 -26.54 21.76 -20.49
N GLY A 52 -27.47 20.94 -20.95
CA GLY A 52 -28.06 19.88 -20.11
C GLY A 52 -27.06 18.76 -19.81
N ASN A 53 -27.40 17.92 -18.84
CA ASN A 53 -26.60 16.75 -18.48
C ASN A 53 -26.86 15.60 -19.46
N ARG A 54 -25.79 14.89 -19.85
CA ARG A 54 -25.89 13.61 -20.57
C ARG A 54 -25.70 12.48 -19.57
N LYS A 55 -26.68 11.56 -19.46
CA LYS A 55 -26.51 10.34 -18.68
C LYS A 55 -25.41 9.48 -19.30
N ILE A 56 -24.41 9.13 -18.50
CA ILE A 56 -23.42 8.11 -18.83
C ILE A 56 -23.83 6.85 -18.10
N ASN A 57 -24.07 5.78 -18.85
CA ASN A 57 -24.47 4.51 -18.26
C ASN A 57 -23.22 3.78 -17.76
N TYR A 58 -23.30 3.27 -16.53
CA TYR A 58 -22.35 2.33 -15.96
C TYR A 58 -23.14 1.16 -15.41
N THR A 59 -22.75 -0.06 -15.79
CA THR A 59 -23.39 -1.28 -15.32
C THR A 59 -22.60 -1.78 -14.13
N PHE A 60 -23.21 -1.73 -12.95
CA PHE A 60 -22.66 -2.35 -11.76
C PHE A 60 -22.70 -3.89 -11.86
N PRO A 61 -21.86 -4.62 -11.11
CA PRO A 61 -22.02 -6.07 -10.93
C PRO A 61 -23.46 -6.39 -10.50
N ALA A 62 -24.02 -7.48 -11.03
CA ALA A 62 -25.44 -7.79 -10.86
C ALA A 62 -25.82 -7.96 -9.37
N GLY A 63 -26.88 -7.25 -8.91
CA GLY A 63 -27.56 -7.56 -7.66
C GLY A 63 -27.69 -6.45 -6.61
N GLY A 64 -27.04 -5.28 -6.76
CA GLY A 64 -27.01 -4.25 -5.71
C GLY A 64 -27.92 -3.03 -5.90
N ASP A 65 -28.29 -2.38 -4.80
CA ASP A 65 -28.98 -1.07 -4.77
C ASP A 65 -27.95 0.03 -4.45
N TYR A 66 -27.35 0.59 -5.49
CA TYR A 66 -26.18 1.45 -5.35
C TYR A 66 -26.54 2.93 -5.16
N GLN A 67 -26.00 3.55 -4.12
CA GLN A 67 -26.09 4.97 -3.82
C GLN A 67 -24.73 5.65 -3.89
N CYS A 68 -24.67 6.85 -4.48
CA CYS A 68 -23.49 7.71 -4.42
C CYS A 68 -23.42 8.39 -3.03
N VAL A 69 -22.34 8.15 -2.29
CA VAL A 69 -22.15 8.62 -0.90
C VAL A 69 -21.12 9.75 -0.78
N GLY A 70 -20.47 10.13 -1.88
CA GLY A 70 -19.57 11.28 -1.93
C GLY A 70 -18.79 11.36 -3.23
N GLY A 71 -17.97 12.39 -3.37
CA GLY A 71 -17.05 12.53 -4.50
C GLY A 71 -16.10 13.71 -4.37
N ILE A 72 -15.11 13.72 -5.26
CA ILE A 72 -14.04 14.70 -5.31
C ILE A 72 -13.59 14.93 -6.75
N GLU A 73 -13.29 16.19 -7.06
CA GLU A 73 -12.71 16.58 -8.34
C GLU A 73 -11.18 16.40 -8.32
N ASP A 74 -10.66 15.58 -9.24
CA ASP A 74 -9.24 15.53 -9.55
C ASP A 74 -8.92 16.54 -10.65
N LYS A 75 -8.68 17.77 -10.22
CA LYS A 75 -8.34 18.90 -11.12
C LYS A 75 -7.07 18.65 -11.93
N SER A 76 -6.12 17.89 -11.39
CA SER A 76 -4.85 17.63 -12.05
C SER A 76 -4.99 16.70 -13.25
N ASN A 77 -5.90 15.73 -13.16
CA ASN A 77 -6.13 14.73 -14.21
C ASN A 77 -7.42 14.97 -15.00
N ASN A 78 -8.14 16.06 -14.72
CA ASN A 78 -9.44 16.39 -15.31
C ASN A 78 -10.42 15.22 -15.21
N SER A 79 -10.54 14.67 -14.00
CA SER A 79 -11.46 13.57 -13.70
C SER A 79 -12.25 13.84 -12.43
N TYR A 80 -13.34 13.10 -12.29
CA TYR A 80 -14.19 13.16 -11.11
C TYR A 80 -14.25 11.77 -10.47
N ILE A 81 -13.81 11.68 -9.22
CA ILE A 81 -13.80 10.45 -8.45
C ILE A 81 -15.01 10.46 -7.52
N TYR A 82 -15.73 9.36 -7.45
CA TYR A 82 -16.92 9.27 -6.61
C TYR A 82 -17.04 7.90 -5.95
N PHE A 83 -17.67 7.92 -4.78
CA PHE A 83 -17.80 6.79 -3.88
C PHE A 83 -19.23 6.28 -3.96
N VAL A 84 -19.36 4.97 -4.17
CA VAL A 84 -20.65 4.30 -4.32
C VAL A 84 -20.74 3.16 -3.33
N ARG A 85 -21.89 3.02 -2.68
CA ARG A 85 -22.19 1.96 -1.71
C ARG A 85 -23.43 1.20 -2.14
N ASP A 86 -23.45 -0.12 -1.95
CA ASP A 86 -24.67 -0.91 -2.00
C ASP A 86 -25.46 -0.76 -0.69
N ASN A 87 -26.69 -0.27 -0.77
CA ASN A 87 -27.56 -0.06 0.39
C ASN A 87 -27.94 -1.36 1.11
N ASN A 88 -27.86 -2.50 0.41
CA ASN A 88 -28.17 -3.81 0.99
C ASN A 88 -26.92 -4.50 1.56
N ASP A 89 -25.73 -4.06 1.13
CA ASP A 89 -24.44 -4.62 1.55
C ASP A 89 -23.40 -3.49 1.63
N PRO A 90 -23.28 -2.81 2.78
CA PRO A 90 -22.35 -1.69 2.96
C PRO A 90 -20.89 -2.05 2.70
N ASP A 91 -20.54 -3.34 2.78
CA ASP A 91 -19.20 -3.83 2.50
C ASP A 91 -18.94 -3.91 0.99
N ASN A 92 -19.98 -4.00 0.15
CA ASN A 92 -19.92 -3.95 -1.31
C ASN A 92 -19.94 -2.50 -1.84
N GLY A 93 -18.84 -1.80 -1.66
CA GLY A 93 -18.61 -0.46 -2.18
C GLY A 93 -17.77 -0.41 -3.46
N HIS A 94 -17.79 0.73 -4.14
CA HIS A 94 -16.93 1.00 -5.28
C HIS A 94 -16.39 2.43 -5.25
N ILE A 95 -15.12 2.57 -5.63
CA ILE A 95 -14.56 3.88 -6.00
C ILE A 95 -14.49 3.91 -7.51
N LEU A 96 -15.19 4.87 -8.10
CA LEU A 96 -15.31 5.03 -9.55
C LEU A 96 -14.69 6.36 -9.97
N GLU A 97 -14.15 6.39 -11.19
CA GLU A 97 -13.64 7.60 -11.82
C GLU A 97 -14.36 7.84 -13.13
N TYR A 98 -14.87 9.06 -13.28
CA TYR A 98 -15.35 9.59 -14.54
C TYR A 98 -14.26 10.42 -15.20
N LYS A 99 -13.90 10.06 -16.42
CA LYS A 99 -12.96 10.82 -17.26
C LYS A 99 -13.36 10.71 -18.72
N GLU A 100 -13.41 11.85 -19.42
CA GLU A 100 -13.60 11.91 -20.88
C GLU A 100 -14.83 11.14 -21.41
N GLY A 101 -15.93 11.12 -20.65
CA GLY A 101 -17.16 10.43 -21.07
C GLY A 101 -17.20 8.94 -20.73
N THR A 102 -16.17 8.40 -20.07
CA THR A 102 -16.10 7.01 -19.64
C THR A 102 -16.05 6.92 -18.12
N ILE A 103 -16.75 5.94 -17.56
CA ILE A 103 -16.67 5.58 -16.14
C ILE A 103 -15.80 4.33 -16.04
N ARG A 104 -14.80 4.37 -15.16
CA ARG A 104 -13.96 3.21 -14.83
C ARG A 104 -13.98 2.95 -13.34
N LYS A 105 -13.87 1.68 -12.98
CA LYS A 105 -13.69 1.27 -11.59
C LYS A 105 -12.23 1.48 -11.20
N LEU A 106 -11.98 2.27 -10.16
CA LEU A 106 -10.67 2.36 -9.54
C LEU A 106 -10.47 1.24 -8.54
N LEU A 107 -11.46 1.00 -7.69
CA LEU A 107 -11.34 0.03 -6.61
C LEU A 107 -12.66 -0.74 -6.43
N ASN A 108 -12.53 -2.06 -6.30
CA ASN A 108 -13.60 -2.89 -5.74
C ASN A 108 -13.44 -2.83 -4.22
N ALA A 109 -14.31 -2.09 -3.55
CA ALA A 109 -14.37 -2.18 -2.11
C ALA A 109 -15.24 -3.39 -1.80
N ASN A 110 -14.62 -4.55 -1.55
CA ASN A 110 -15.14 -5.36 -0.46
C ASN A 110 -14.34 -4.97 0.77
N ILE A 111 -14.46 -3.69 1.13
CA ILE A 111 -13.76 -3.07 2.25
C ILE A 111 -14.77 -3.16 3.37
N GLN A 112 -14.54 -4.07 4.32
CA GLN A 112 -15.33 -4.09 5.54
C GLN A 112 -15.33 -2.69 6.18
N GLY A 113 -16.51 -2.10 6.33
CA GLY A 113 -16.66 -0.74 6.85
C GLY A 113 -16.10 0.36 5.93
N GLY A 114 -16.08 0.13 4.62
CA GLY A 114 -15.53 1.04 3.62
C GLY A 114 -16.30 2.34 3.48
N PHE A 115 -17.64 2.26 3.59
CA PHE A 115 -18.59 3.36 3.46
C PHE A 115 -19.78 3.16 4.42
N ASN A 116 -19.52 3.12 5.72
CA ASN A 116 -20.61 2.99 6.70
C ASN A 116 -21.56 4.19 6.63
N ASP A 117 -21.03 5.35 6.26
CA ASP A 117 -21.78 6.61 6.13
C ASP A 117 -21.42 7.37 4.84
N PHE A 118 -22.02 8.56 4.68
CA PHE A 118 -21.58 9.55 3.71
C PHE A 118 -20.12 9.94 3.93
N ILE A 119 -19.44 10.27 2.83
CA ILE A 119 -18.07 10.77 2.89
C ILE A 119 -18.11 12.15 3.55
N HIS A 120 -17.57 12.24 4.76
CA HIS A 120 -17.44 13.49 5.48
C HIS A 120 -16.41 14.40 4.82
N SER A 121 -15.25 13.83 4.45
CA SER A 121 -14.17 14.59 3.82
C SER A 121 -13.34 13.72 2.90
N SER A 122 -12.88 14.31 1.81
CA SER A 122 -11.91 13.70 0.90
C SER A 122 -10.94 14.75 0.37
N ALA A 123 -9.74 14.32 0.04
CA ALA A 123 -8.69 15.18 -0.50
C ALA A 123 -7.80 14.38 -1.46
N ILE A 124 -7.23 15.06 -2.45
CA ILE A 124 -6.19 14.49 -3.31
C ILE A 124 -4.91 15.27 -3.04
N VAL A 125 -3.89 14.58 -2.55
CA VAL A 125 -2.58 15.16 -2.25
C VAL A 125 -1.51 14.25 -2.84
N ASN A 126 -0.64 14.79 -3.71
CA ASN A 126 0.45 14.05 -4.35
C ASN A 126 -0.02 12.73 -5.00
N ASP A 127 -1.06 12.80 -5.85
CA ASP A 127 -1.68 11.66 -6.52
C ASP A 127 -2.25 10.56 -5.58
N CYS A 128 -2.37 10.86 -4.28
CA CYS A 128 -3.02 9.99 -3.30
C CYS A 128 -4.39 10.53 -2.94
N LEU A 129 -5.40 9.68 -3.02
CA LEU A 129 -6.76 9.95 -2.55
C LEU A 129 -6.86 9.60 -1.07
N TYR A 130 -7.24 10.59 -0.28
CA TYR A 130 -7.54 10.48 1.14
C TYR A 130 -9.03 10.65 1.35
N TRP A 131 -9.63 9.86 2.24
CA TRP A 131 -11.03 10.04 2.60
C TRP A 131 -11.34 9.52 4.00
N VAL A 132 -12.44 10.02 4.54
CA VAL A 132 -13.06 9.52 5.76
C VAL A 132 -14.57 9.61 5.61
N ASP A 133 -15.26 8.52 5.94
CA ASP A 133 -16.71 8.47 6.12
C ASP A 133 -17.06 8.60 7.59
N GLY A 134 -18.19 9.24 7.85
CA GLY A 134 -18.67 9.46 9.20
C GLY A 134 -19.58 10.68 9.30
N GLN A 135 -20.18 10.83 10.47
CA GLN A 135 -21.05 11.93 10.82
C GLN A 135 -20.60 12.51 12.16
N ASP A 136 -20.55 13.84 12.24
CA ASP A 136 -20.40 14.54 13.51
C ASP A 136 -21.78 14.70 14.14
N TYR A 137 -21.99 14.08 15.31
CA TYR A 137 -23.25 14.17 16.03
C TYR A 137 -23.15 15.32 17.05
N GLU A 138 -24.08 16.28 16.95
CA GLU A 138 -24.18 17.42 17.89
C GLU A 138 -24.54 17.00 19.34
N ASP A 139 -24.82 15.73 19.58
CA ASP A 139 -25.27 15.18 20.87
C ASP A 139 -24.15 14.93 21.88
N GLY A 140 -22.90 15.28 21.53
CA GLY A 140 -21.74 15.11 22.40
C GLY A 140 -21.15 13.69 22.40
N THR A 141 -21.64 12.78 21.55
CA THR A 141 -20.99 11.47 21.31
C THR A 141 -19.76 11.58 20.40
N GLY A 142 -19.56 12.74 19.77
CA GLY A 142 -18.44 13.08 18.90
C GLY A 142 -18.57 12.48 17.50
N ALA A 143 -17.58 12.73 16.65
CA ALA A 143 -17.52 12.17 15.30
C ALA A 143 -17.48 10.64 15.36
N GLN A 144 -18.49 10.00 14.76
CA GLN A 144 -18.51 8.57 14.53
C GLN A 144 -18.26 8.32 13.05
N GLY A 145 -17.38 7.38 12.74
CA GLY A 145 -16.95 7.13 11.38
C GLY A 145 -15.90 6.03 11.34
N SER A 146 -15.43 5.72 10.14
CA SER A 146 -14.32 4.80 9.98
C SER A 146 -12.97 5.50 10.16
N ASP A 147 -11.90 4.72 10.31
CA ASP A 147 -10.55 5.25 10.27
C ASP A 147 -10.28 5.96 8.93
N PRO A 148 -9.55 7.09 8.91
CA PRO A 148 -9.15 7.74 7.67
C PRO A 148 -8.38 6.79 6.75
N LYS A 149 -8.66 6.86 5.45
CA LYS A 149 -8.13 5.96 4.43
C LYS A 149 -7.30 6.72 3.39
N LYS A 150 -6.37 6.03 2.73
CA LYS A 150 -5.43 6.50 1.71
C LYS A 150 -5.24 5.44 0.63
N ILE A 151 -5.33 5.86 -0.63
CA ILE A 151 -4.88 5.06 -1.79
C ILE A 151 -4.10 5.91 -2.79
N CYS A 152 -3.12 5.32 -3.47
CA CYS A 152 -2.36 6.00 -4.51
C CYS A 152 -3.04 5.78 -5.87
N LEU A 153 -3.54 6.84 -6.50
CA LEU A 153 -4.26 6.77 -7.78
C LEU A 153 -3.44 6.15 -8.92
N PRO A 154 -2.13 6.40 -9.07
CA PRO A 154 -1.33 5.82 -10.15
C PRO A 154 -1.28 4.28 -10.09
N ARG A 155 -1.51 3.68 -8.92
CA ARG A 155 -1.54 2.23 -8.75
C ARG A 155 -2.79 1.58 -9.32
N PHE A 156 -3.90 2.29 -9.51
CA PHE A 156 -5.13 1.73 -10.11
C PHE A 156 -5.33 2.03 -11.60
N ARG A 157 -4.56 2.97 -12.15
CA ARG A 157 -4.72 3.35 -13.56
C ARG A 157 -4.43 2.16 -14.49
N ALA A 158 -5.37 1.92 -15.39
CA ALA A 158 -5.22 1.01 -16.53
C ALA A 158 -4.21 1.57 -17.55
N ASN A 159 -3.95 0.81 -18.60
CA ASN A 159 -2.95 1.02 -19.63
C ASN A 159 -1.52 1.08 -19.09
N LYS A 160 -1.18 0.18 -18.18
CA LYS A 160 0.22 0.03 -17.73
C LYS A 160 0.65 -1.42 -17.60
N VAL A 161 1.95 -1.62 -17.67
CA VAL A 161 2.56 -2.91 -17.31
C VAL A 161 2.43 -3.11 -15.81
N ILE A 162 1.97 -4.28 -15.38
CA ILE A 162 1.95 -4.66 -13.97
C ILE A 162 3.23 -5.46 -13.71
N ARG A 163 4.05 -4.94 -12.79
CA ARG A 163 5.34 -5.52 -12.43
C ARG A 163 5.17 -6.44 -11.24
N TYR A 164 5.79 -7.59 -11.36
CA TYR A 164 5.76 -8.66 -10.38
C TYR A 164 7.15 -8.93 -9.85
N GLU A 165 7.28 -9.11 -8.55
CA GLU A 165 8.48 -9.62 -7.90
C GLU A 165 8.16 -11.00 -7.32
N LEU A 166 8.88 -12.03 -7.78
CA LEU A 166 8.75 -13.40 -7.30
C LEU A 166 9.90 -13.73 -6.34
N VAL A 167 9.54 -14.18 -5.14
CA VAL A 167 10.46 -14.66 -4.10
C VAL A 167 10.05 -16.08 -3.71
N LEU A 168 11.02 -16.92 -3.39
CA LEU A 168 10.84 -18.34 -3.07
C LEU A 168 11.21 -18.64 -1.61
N ASN A 169 10.58 -19.65 -1.00
CA ASN A 169 11.10 -20.27 0.21
C ASN A 169 12.17 -21.33 -0.11
N GLU A 170 12.81 -21.90 0.90
CA GLU A 170 13.85 -22.93 0.72
C GLU A 170 13.29 -24.25 0.14
N ASP A 171 12.05 -24.63 0.50
CA ASP A 171 11.43 -25.87 0.02
C ASP A 171 11.10 -25.82 -1.50
N CYS A 172 10.99 -24.63 -2.08
CA CYS A 172 10.91 -24.45 -3.52
C CYS A 172 12.16 -24.95 -4.27
N LEU A 173 13.24 -25.27 -3.56
CA LEU A 173 14.48 -25.78 -4.15
C LEU A 173 14.52 -27.31 -4.29
N LEU A 174 13.53 -28.00 -3.72
CA LEU A 174 13.46 -29.46 -3.70
C LEU A 174 13.07 -30.04 -5.07
N GLN A 175 13.46 -31.29 -5.30
CA GLN A 175 13.07 -32.04 -6.49
C GLN A 175 11.54 -32.17 -6.62
N ASN A 176 11.04 -32.20 -7.86
CA ASN A 176 9.62 -32.36 -8.23
C ASN A 176 8.70 -31.19 -7.84
N VAL A 177 9.25 -30.06 -7.39
CA VAL A 177 8.49 -28.81 -7.24
C VAL A 177 8.10 -28.30 -8.64
N GLN A 178 6.83 -27.96 -8.82
CA GLN A 178 6.22 -27.49 -10.05
C GLN A 178 5.70 -26.07 -9.92
N PHE A 179 6.01 -25.22 -10.90
CA PHE A 179 5.50 -23.86 -10.99
C PHE A 179 4.54 -23.73 -12.17
N ARG A 180 3.37 -23.16 -11.88
CA ARG A 180 2.32 -22.87 -12.87
C ARG A 180 1.99 -21.39 -12.85
N TYR A 181 1.62 -20.83 -13.99
CA TYR A 181 1.09 -19.47 -14.06
C TYR A 181 -0.31 -19.45 -14.67
N SER A 182 -1.11 -18.47 -14.23
CA SER A 182 -2.42 -18.15 -14.78
C SER A 182 -2.47 -16.66 -15.11
N LEU A 183 -3.25 -16.29 -16.11
CA LEU A 183 -3.43 -14.88 -16.50
C LEU A 183 -4.85 -14.43 -16.23
N TYR A 184 -4.96 -13.17 -15.83
CA TYR A 184 -6.22 -12.51 -15.56
C TYR A 184 -6.21 -11.13 -16.22
N ASN A 185 -7.40 -10.62 -16.52
CA ASN A 185 -7.59 -9.21 -16.81
C ASN A 185 -7.42 -8.37 -15.55
N VAL A 186 -7.32 -7.03 -15.69
CA VAL A 186 -7.21 -6.09 -14.56
C VAL A 186 -8.38 -6.23 -13.57
N ASP A 187 -9.56 -6.59 -14.07
CA ASP A 187 -10.77 -6.81 -13.28
C ASP A 187 -10.79 -8.15 -12.51
N GLY A 188 -9.76 -8.99 -12.67
CA GLY A 188 -9.64 -10.29 -12.01
C GLY A 188 -10.33 -11.44 -12.75
N VAL A 189 -10.85 -11.21 -13.97
CA VAL A 189 -11.41 -12.30 -14.78
C VAL A 189 -10.29 -13.14 -15.38
N LEU A 190 -10.36 -14.46 -15.19
CA LEU A 190 -9.38 -15.42 -15.72
C LEU A 190 -9.39 -15.40 -17.26
N THR A 191 -8.23 -15.19 -17.87
CA THR A 191 -8.03 -15.22 -19.33
C THR A 191 -7.21 -16.42 -19.80
N GLN A 192 -6.34 -16.96 -18.94
CA GLN A 192 -5.58 -18.18 -19.22
C GLN A 192 -5.52 -19.06 -17.97
N SER A 193 -5.97 -20.30 -18.12
CA SER A 193 -5.91 -21.34 -17.08
C SER A 193 -4.47 -21.70 -16.69
N PRO A 194 -4.26 -22.28 -15.48
CA PRO A 194 -2.94 -22.66 -15.00
C PRO A 194 -2.11 -23.45 -16.01
N THR A 195 -0.95 -22.91 -16.37
CA THR A 195 -0.01 -23.48 -17.34
C THR A 195 1.31 -23.78 -16.65
N LEU A 196 1.75 -25.04 -16.70
CA LEU A 196 3.06 -25.47 -16.17
C LEU A 196 4.19 -24.83 -16.98
N PHE A 197 5.15 -24.22 -16.29
CA PHE A 197 6.33 -23.64 -16.95
C PHE A 197 7.66 -24.10 -16.35
N GLN A 198 7.69 -24.66 -15.13
CA GLN A 198 8.91 -25.21 -14.54
C GLN A 198 8.59 -26.44 -13.69
N THR A 199 9.44 -27.45 -13.78
CA THR A 199 9.53 -28.56 -12.83
C THR A 199 10.97 -28.71 -12.41
N ASN A 200 11.24 -28.68 -11.11
CA ASN A 200 12.58 -28.91 -10.59
C ASN A 200 12.94 -30.39 -10.72
N ILE A 201 14.02 -30.68 -11.44
CA ILE A 201 14.42 -32.05 -11.79
C ILE A 201 15.47 -32.64 -10.83
N ALA A 202 16.09 -31.82 -9.98
CA ALA A 202 17.05 -32.21 -8.96
C ALA A 202 17.02 -31.22 -7.79
N ASP A 203 17.53 -31.62 -6.63
CA ASP A 203 17.80 -30.71 -5.51
C ASP A 203 18.90 -29.73 -5.95
N GLY A 204 18.48 -28.54 -6.37
CA GLY A 204 19.33 -27.55 -7.00
C GLY A 204 19.74 -26.46 -6.02
N GLN A 205 20.90 -25.86 -6.27
CA GLN A 205 21.24 -24.60 -5.59
C GLN A 205 20.29 -23.49 -6.05
N LEU A 206 19.96 -22.54 -5.16
CA LEU A 206 19.05 -21.42 -5.43
C LEU A 206 19.30 -20.76 -6.79
N HIS A 207 20.56 -20.47 -7.13
CA HIS A 207 20.92 -19.83 -8.39
C HIS A 207 20.49 -20.64 -9.63
N GLN A 208 20.63 -21.97 -9.61
CA GLN A 208 20.28 -22.83 -10.75
C GLN A 208 18.77 -22.85 -10.98
N ILE A 209 17.99 -22.94 -9.90
CA ILE A 209 16.53 -22.96 -9.96
C ILE A 209 15.99 -21.60 -10.41
N MET A 210 16.56 -20.52 -9.88
CA MET A 210 16.22 -19.17 -10.27
C MET A 210 16.58 -18.87 -11.74
N LEU A 211 17.71 -19.38 -12.24
CA LEU A 211 18.05 -19.29 -13.66
C LEU A 211 17.11 -20.11 -14.55
N ALA A 212 16.68 -21.30 -14.10
CA ALA A 212 15.68 -22.09 -14.82
C ALA A 212 14.33 -21.37 -14.90
N LEU A 213 13.88 -20.78 -13.78
CA LEU A 213 12.67 -19.95 -13.73
C LEU A 213 12.77 -18.74 -14.67
N PHE A 214 13.91 -18.03 -14.66
CA PHE A 214 14.18 -16.93 -15.58
C PHE A 214 13.97 -17.36 -17.05
N ASN A 215 14.65 -18.43 -17.48
CA ASN A 215 14.58 -18.90 -18.87
C ASN A 215 13.16 -19.35 -19.25
N ASN A 216 12.46 -20.02 -18.34
CA ASN A 216 11.12 -20.53 -18.63
C ASN A 216 10.04 -19.46 -18.59
N LEU A 217 10.20 -18.41 -17.78
CA LEU A 217 9.35 -17.22 -17.85
C LEU A 217 9.55 -16.47 -19.18
N ASP A 218 10.80 -16.27 -19.60
CA ASP A 218 11.11 -15.64 -20.90
C ASP A 218 10.51 -16.44 -22.06
N ASN A 219 10.69 -17.77 -22.07
CA ASN A 219 10.08 -18.67 -23.06
C ASN A 219 8.54 -18.66 -23.02
N ALA A 220 7.93 -18.39 -21.85
CA ALA A 220 6.49 -18.25 -21.70
C ALA A 220 5.94 -16.87 -22.11
N GLY A 221 6.80 -15.99 -22.63
CA GLY A 221 6.43 -14.67 -23.16
C GLY A 221 6.36 -13.57 -22.09
N PHE A 222 6.98 -13.79 -20.93
CA PHE A 222 7.17 -12.74 -19.94
C PHE A 222 8.42 -11.91 -20.28
N THR A 223 8.41 -10.63 -19.93
CA THR A 223 9.61 -9.79 -20.01
C THR A 223 10.23 -9.69 -18.63
N ILE A 224 11.51 -10.03 -18.52
CA ILE A 224 12.27 -9.92 -17.27
C ILE A 224 12.91 -8.53 -17.20
N GLU A 225 12.65 -7.81 -16.11
CA GLU A 225 13.15 -6.45 -15.87
C GLU A 225 14.39 -6.45 -14.97
N ASP A 226 14.38 -7.27 -13.92
CA ASP A 226 15.52 -7.41 -13.00
C ASP A 226 15.71 -8.87 -12.61
N PHE A 227 16.96 -9.31 -12.68
CA PHE A 227 17.43 -10.58 -12.17
C PHE A 227 18.84 -10.34 -11.63
N PRO A 228 19.01 -10.10 -10.32
CA PRO A 228 20.31 -9.75 -9.76
C PRO A 228 21.24 -10.97 -9.79
N VAL A 229 21.93 -11.17 -10.91
CA VAL A 229 23.02 -12.14 -11.01
C VAL A 229 24.24 -11.52 -10.36
N ASN A 230 24.43 -11.75 -9.07
CA ASN A 230 25.77 -11.71 -8.52
C ASN A 230 26.31 -13.13 -8.46
N SER A 231 27.64 -13.23 -8.45
CA SER A 231 28.45 -14.44 -8.52
C SER A 231 27.98 -15.58 -7.61
N ALA A 232 28.62 -16.74 -7.72
CA ALA A 232 28.35 -17.93 -6.89
C ALA A 232 28.21 -17.69 -5.37
N ASP A 233 28.62 -16.51 -4.88
CA ASP A 233 28.57 -16.09 -3.48
C ASP A 233 27.28 -15.35 -3.06
N ALA A 234 26.40 -14.95 -4.00
CA ALA A 234 25.14 -14.25 -3.69
C ALA A 234 24.02 -14.60 -4.71
N PRO A 235 23.37 -15.78 -4.59
CA PRO A 235 22.32 -16.19 -5.52
C PRO A 235 21.17 -15.18 -5.58
N ALA A 236 20.64 -14.92 -6.77
CA ALA A 236 19.47 -14.08 -6.99
C ALA A 236 18.29 -14.61 -6.16
N ARG A 237 17.83 -13.86 -5.16
CA ARG A 237 16.71 -14.25 -4.29
C ARG A 237 15.34 -13.80 -4.82
N ARG A 238 15.34 -13.05 -5.93
CA ARG A 238 14.13 -12.55 -6.58
C ARG A 238 14.23 -12.51 -8.10
N ILE A 239 13.09 -12.53 -8.77
CA ILE A 239 12.95 -12.21 -10.21
C ILE A 239 11.88 -11.12 -10.34
N VAL A 240 12.20 -10.04 -11.07
CA VAL A 240 11.22 -9.00 -11.41
C VAL A 240 10.84 -9.12 -12.88
N PHE A 241 9.55 -9.25 -13.16
CA PHE A 241 9.04 -9.47 -14.51
C PHE A 241 7.66 -8.85 -14.72
N TYR A 242 7.23 -8.78 -15.97
CA TYR A 242 5.86 -8.39 -16.34
C TYR A 242 5.41 -9.12 -17.60
N ARG A 243 4.10 -9.04 -17.89
CA ARG A 243 3.53 -9.58 -19.13
C ARG A 243 2.57 -8.58 -19.74
N GLY A 244 2.91 -8.04 -20.90
CA GLY A 244 2.05 -7.11 -21.62
C GLY A 244 1.55 -5.93 -20.78
N THR A 245 0.47 -5.31 -21.24
CA THR A 245 -0.21 -4.19 -20.56
C THR A 245 -1.53 -4.70 -20.01
N ASP A 246 -1.91 -4.28 -18.80
CA ASP A 246 -3.21 -4.62 -18.20
C ASP A 246 -3.48 -6.13 -18.06
N ILE A 247 -2.42 -6.93 -17.98
CA ILE A 247 -2.50 -8.36 -17.71
C ILE A 247 -2.00 -8.60 -16.30
N ARG A 248 -2.82 -9.31 -15.53
CA ARG A 248 -2.47 -9.78 -14.20
C ARG A 248 -1.97 -11.21 -14.25
N VAL A 249 -1.02 -11.52 -13.38
CA VAL A 249 -0.35 -12.81 -13.31
C VAL A 249 -0.57 -13.40 -11.92
N LYS A 250 -0.91 -14.69 -11.88
CA LYS A 250 -0.83 -15.51 -10.66
C LYS A 250 0.18 -16.61 -10.91
N ILE A 251 1.04 -16.87 -9.95
CA ILE A 251 1.92 -18.05 -9.95
C ILE A 251 1.45 -18.97 -8.82
N GLU A 252 1.49 -20.27 -9.06
CA GLU A 252 1.18 -21.32 -8.10
C GLU A 252 2.34 -22.31 -8.06
N VAL A 253 2.69 -22.77 -6.86
CA VAL A 253 3.74 -23.77 -6.64
C VAL A 253 3.14 -25.00 -5.96
N THR A 254 3.54 -26.20 -6.40
CA THR A 254 3.05 -27.48 -5.86
C THR A 254 4.11 -28.58 -5.97
N GLY A 255 3.94 -29.68 -5.24
CA GLY A 255 4.83 -30.85 -5.33
C GLY A 255 6.05 -30.76 -4.41
N GLY A 256 7.03 -31.65 -4.64
CA GLY A 256 8.19 -31.80 -3.76
C GLY A 256 7.90 -32.52 -2.44
N SER A 257 8.96 -32.77 -1.65
CA SER A 257 8.88 -33.43 -0.35
C SER A 257 8.69 -32.46 0.83
N GLY A 258 8.69 -31.15 0.57
CA GLY A 258 8.50 -30.09 1.56
C GLY A 258 7.18 -29.32 1.36
N THR A 259 7.12 -28.11 1.90
CA THR A 259 6.01 -27.17 1.74
C THR A 259 6.49 -25.99 0.88
N PRO A 260 6.60 -26.15 -0.46
CA PRO A 260 7.07 -25.07 -1.30
C PRO A 260 6.07 -23.92 -1.24
N GLU A 261 6.60 -22.72 -0.98
CA GLU A 261 5.82 -21.49 -0.91
C GLU A 261 6.51 -20.40 -1.72
N ILE A 262 5.68 -19.60 -2.39
CA ILE A 262 6.14 -18.43 -3.13
C ILE A 262 5.44 -17.20 -2.65
N GLN A 263 6.09 -16.07 -2.90
CA GLN A 263 5.54 -14.77 -2.71
C GLN A 263 5.62 -14.01 -4.02
N LEU A 264 4.47 -13.55 -4.50
CA LEU A 264 4.33 -12.80 -5.74
C LEU A 264 3.81 -11.40 -5.42
N ASN A 265 4.69 -10.40 -5.44
CA ASN A 265 4.33 -9.03 -5.08
C ASN A 265 4.02 -8.19 -6.32
N GLU A 266 2.85 -7.55 -6.39
CA GLU A 266 2.60 -6.49 -7.37
C GLU A 266 3.27 -5.18 -6.94
N LEU A 267 4.30 -4.76 -7.69
CA LEU A 267 5.12 -3.61 -7.30
C LEU A 267 4.42 -2.27 -7.56
N ASN A 268 3.63 -2.20 -8.62
CA ASN A 268 3.02 -0.97 -9.11
C ASN A 268 1.50 -1.08 -9.30
N PHE A 269 0.88 -2.14 -8.78
CA PHE A 269 -0.56 -2.36 -8.77
C PHE A 269 -0.98 -2.83 -7.38
N TYR A 270 -2.26 -2.69 -7.04
CA TYR A 270 -2.80 -3.31 -5.84
C TYR A 270 -3.09 -4.79 -6.11
N PRO A 271 -2.91 -5.70 -5.14
CA PRO A 271 -3.19 -7.12 -5.34
C PRO A 271 -4.64 -7.33 -5.75
N LEU A 272 -4.94 -8.51 -6.31
CA LEU A 272 -6.33 -8.89 -6.48
C LEU A 272 -6.92 -8.88 -5.06
N PRO A 273 -8.16 -8.40 -4.86
CA PRO A 273 -8.88 -8.74 -3.66
C PRO A 273 -8.89 -10.27 -3.59
N SER A 274 -8.02 -10.85 -2.77
CA SER A 274 -8.16 -12.22 -2.34
C SER A 274 -9.48 -12.33 -1.59
N ASP A 275 -10.05 -13.51 -1.49
CA ASP A 275 -11.28 -13.80 -0.73
C ASP A 275 -11.17 -13.47 0.79
N ASP A 276 -10.09 -12.80 1.22
CA ASP A 276 -9.86 -12.32 2.57
C ASP A 276 -9.89 -10.78 2.61
N HIS A 277 -11.08 -10.27 2.94
CA HIS A 277 -11.43 -8.84 2.98
C HIS A 277 -10.72 -8.05 4.09
N ASP A 278 -10.22 -8.72 5.14
CA ASP A 278 -9.57 -8.05 6.29
C ASP A 278 -8.22 -7.47 5.89
N VAL A 279 -7.46 -8.17 5.04
CA VAL A 279 -6.11 -7.77 4.63
C VAL A 279 -6.16 -6.44 3.88
N PHE A 280 -7.09 -6.30 2.92
CA PHE A 280 -7.19 -5.08 2.11
C PHE A 280 -7.65 -3.85 2.91
N SER A 281 -8.55 -4.05 3.88
CA SER A 281 -9.05 -2.97 4.74
C SER A 281 -7.94 -2.32 5.58
N LYS A 282 -6.97 -3.09 6.08
CA LYS A 282 -5.83 -2.57 6.86
C LYS A 282 -4.83 -1.82 5.99
N GLN A 283 -4.71 -2.14 4.71
CA GLN A 283 -3.74 -1.53 3.79
C GLN A 283 -4.08 -0.09 3.42
N ILE A 284 -5.37 0.17 3.26
CA ILE A 284 -5.86 1.50 2.89
C ILE A 284 -5.94 2.43 4.09
N ARG A 285 -5.64 1.98 5.32
CA ARG A 285 -5.64 2.87 6.49
C ARG A 285 -4.53 3.92 6.37
N LEU A 286 -4.86 5.14 6.80
CA LEU A 286 -3.89 6.22 6.91
C LEU A 286 -2.87 5.93 8.02
N ILE A 287 -3.35 5.40 9.15
CA ILE A 287 -2.50 4.93 10.25
C ILE A 287 -1.88 3.61 9.84
N LYS A 288 -0.55 3.53 9.90
CA LYS A 288 0.19 2.34 9.50
C LYS A 288 0.33 1.34 10.63
N PRO A 289 0.25 0.03 10.33
CA PRO A 289 0.51 -0.99 11.34
C PRO A 289 1.94 -0.87 11.84
N THR A 290 2.13 -1.12 13.14
CA THR A 290 3.43 -1.11 13.81
C THR A 290 3.79 -2.55 14.22
N PRO A 291 5.09 -2.90 14.30
CA PRO A 291 5.46 -4.19 14.83
C PRO A 291 4.94 -4.39 16.26
N LEU A 292 4.23 -5.49 16.49
CA LEU A 292 3.61 -5.79 17.78
C LEU A 292 4.56 -6.58 18.67
N PHE A 293 5.43 -7.39 18.07
CA PHE A 293 6.35 -8.26 18.77
C PHE A 293 7.80 -7.78 18.62
N PRO A 294 8.60 -7.84 19.69
CA PRO A 294 10.01 -7.48 19.61
C PRO A 294 10.78 -8.53 18.81
N PRO A 295 11.92 -8.17 18.20
CA PRO A 295 12.75 -9.16 17.52
C PRO A 295 13.33 -10.16 18.52
N SER A 296 13.45 -11.42 18.10
CA SER A 296 14.15 -12.45 18.86
C SER A 296 15.65 -12.29 18.64
N VAL A 297 16.43 -12.34 19.72
CA VAL A 297 17.88 -12.10 19.65
C VAL A 297 18.64 -13.16 20.43
N GLN A 298 19.66 -13.72 19.80
CA GLN A 298 20.52 -14.75 20.38
C GLN A 298 21.99 -14.52 20.00
N TYR A 299 22.90 -14.77 20.95
CA TYR A 299 24.32 -14.77 20.61
C TYR A 299 24.68 -16.07 19.90
N GLU A 300 25.50 -15.95 18.87
CA GLU A 300 26.02 -17.06 18.10
C GLU A 300 27.54 -16.93 17.95
N LYS A 301 28.17 -18.07 17.65
CA LYS A 301 29.58 -18.14 17.29
C LYS A 301 29.71 -18.31 15.79
N ASP A 302 30.29 -17.32 15.15
CA ASP A 302 30.78 -17.40 13.78
C ASP A 302 32.23 -17.86 13.78
N THR A 303 32.49 -19.05 13.25
CA THR A 303 33.85 -19.64 13.24
C THR A 303 34.81 -18.94 12.28
N SER A 304 34.30 -18.08 11.38
CA SER A 304 35.13 -17.31 10.43
C SER A 304 35.74 -16.04 11.03
N ILE A 305 35.25 -15.58 12.19
CA ILE A 305 35.67 -14.34 12.84
C ILE A 305 36.32 -14.65 14.19
N GLY A 306 37.61 -14.33 14.34
CA GLY A 306 38.37 -14.61 15.56
C GLY A 306 38.26 -13.57 16.68
N VAL A 307 37.49 -12.50 16.49
CA VAL A 307 37.38 -11.37 17.44
C VAL A 307 35.92 -11.07 17.78
N SER A 308 35.64 -10.70 19.03
CA SER A 308 34.30 -10.26 19.46
C SER A 308 34.28 -8.79 19.85
N ASN A 309 33.41 -8.01 19.21
CA ASN A 309 33.10 -6.62 19.58
C ASN A 309 31.85 -6.52 20.48
N LEU A 310 31.35 -7.69 20.91
CA LEU A 310 30.10 -7.83 21.65
C LEU A 310 30.35 -8.06 23.14
N ALA A 311 31.44 -8.74 23.50
CA ALA A 311 31.79 -9.08 24.87
C ALA A 311 31.76 -7.85 25.80
N GLY A 312 31.17 -8.03 26.98
CA GLY A 312 31.03 -6.97 27.99
C GLY A 312 30.01 -5.87 27.68
N LYS A 313 29.27 -5.96 26.57
CA LYS A 313 28.19 -5.02 26.23
C LYS A 313 26.84 -5.71 26.27
N ALA A 314 25.83 -4.95 26.71
CA ALA A 314 24.43 -5.34 26.57
C ALA A 314 23.88 -4.72 25.29
N PHE A 315 23.03 -5.42 24.56
CA PHE A 315 22.38 -4.91 23.37
C PHE A 315 20.87 -5.08 23.50
N GLN A 316 20.10 -4.09 23.05
CA GLN A 316 18.68 -4.24 22.80
C GLN A 316 18.41 -3.81 21.38
N PHE A 317 17.48 -4.50 20.71
CA PHE A 317 17.14 -4.28 19.32
C PHE A 317 15.67 -3.95 19.18
N ARG A 318 15.31 -3.16 18.18
CA ARG A 318 13.93 -3.00 17.75
C ARG A 318 13.90 -2.68 16.27
N TYR A 319 12.72 -2.75 15.68
CA TYR A 319 12.56 -2.51 14.25
C TYR A 319 11.28 -1.73 13.95
N ARG A 320 11.17 -1.26 12.72
CA ARG A 320 9.97 -0.66 12.13
C ARG A 320 9.82 -1.07 10.67
N TYR A 321 8.60 -0.99 10.15
CA TYR A 321 8.31 -1.23 8.75
C TYR A 321 8.61 -0.01 7.90
N VAL A 322 9.09 -0.28 6.69
CA VAL A 322 9.17 0.67 5.58
C VAL A 322 8.19 0.21 4.51
N PHE A 323 7.18 1.04 4.26
CA PHE A 323 6.14 0.76 3.28
C PHE A 323 6.59 1.12 1.86
N VAL A 324 5.83 0.63 0.89
CA VAL A 324 6.11 0.80 -0.53
C VAL A 324 6.07 2.25 -1.03
N ASP A 325 5.39 3.14 -0.32
CA ASP A 325 5.38 4.58 -0.57
C ASP A 325 6.49 5.33 0.19
N GLY A 326 7.37 4.61 0.90
CA GLY A 326 8.45 5.16 1.71
C GLY A 326 8.01 5.64 3.10
N GLU A 327 6.71 5.58 3.42
CA GLU A 327 6.25 5.83 4.78
C GLU A 327 6.85 4.80 5.74
N LYS A 328 7.03 5.20 6.99
CA LYS A 328 7.59 4.34 8.03
C LYS A 328 6.57 4.16 9.13
N SER A 329 6.46 2.94 9.65
CA SER A 329 5.62 2.69 10.83
C SER A 329 6.22 3.37 12.06
N ALA A 330 5.44 3.40 13.14
CA ALA A 330 6.03 3.55 14.46
C ALA A 330 7.02 2.40 14.75
N TRP A 331 7.90 2.61 15.72
CA TRP A 331 8.84 1.61 16.17
C TRP A 331 8.16 0.59 17.08
N GLY A 332 8.49 -0.68 16.85
CA GLY A 332 8.07 -1.78 17.70
C GLY A 332 8.73 -1.78 19.09
N PRO A 333 8.31 -2.70 19.97
CA PRO A 333 8.91 -2.86 21.28
C PRO A 333 10.37 -3.31 21.18
N ALA A 334 11.16 -2.93 22.19
CA ALA A 334 12.55 -3.37 22.31
C ALA A 334 12.64 -4.85 22.70
N SER A 335 13.60 -5.55 22.10
CA SER A 335 13.98 -6.90 22.45
C SER A 335 14.42 -7.00 23.90
N ARG A 336 14.36 -8.23 24.40
CA ARG A 336 15.14 -8.60 25.58
C ARG A 336 16.62 -8.44 25.25
N ILE A 337 17.43 -8.26 26.30
CA ILE A 337 18.88 -8.31 26.14
C ILE A 337 19.24 -9.76 25.78
N PRO A 338 19.98 -10.02 24.69
CA PRO A 338 20.38 -11.37 24.35
C PRO A 338 21.20 -11.93 25.51
N THR A 339 20.90 -13.17 25.88
CA THR A 339 21.55 -13.87 26.99
C THR A 339 21.80 -15.29 26.53
N ASN A 340 22.99 -15.81 26.80
CA ASN A 340 23.23 -17.23 26.64
C ASN A 340 22.83 -17.90 27.96
N PHE A 341 21.63 -18.46 28.02
CA PHE A 341 21.31 -19.40 29.09
C PHE A 341 21.58 -20.80 28.55
N GLY A 342 22.70 -21.39 28.95
CA GLY A 342 22.94 -22.82 28.79
C GLY A 342 22.80 -23.48 30.14
N TYR A 343 22.00 -24.54 30.23
CA TYR A 343 22.18 -25.53 31.28
C TYR A 343 23.42 -26.33 30.89
N LEU A 344 24.53 -26.14 31.60
CA LEU A 344 25.61 -27.12 31.58
C LEU A 344 25.12 -28.33 32.39
N ASP A 345 25.41 -29.52 31.88
CA ASP A 345 25.04 -30.80 32.49
C ASP A 345 25.29 -30.82 34.01
N ASP A 346 24.25 -31.26 34.72
CA ASP A 346 24.28 -31.88 36.05
C ASP A 346 25.09 -31.17 37.15
N THR A 347 24.83 -29.88 37.38
CA THR A 347 25.05 -29.29 38.71
C THR A 347 23.95 -28.28 39.03
N ASP A 348 23.31 -28.44 40.20
CA ASP A 348 22.21 -27.65 40.78
C ASP A 348 22.50 -26.16 41.04
N LYS A 349 23.19 -25.47 40.12
CA LYS A 349 23.44 -24.03 40.18
C LYS A 349 23.13 -23.36 38.84
N PRO A 350 22.25 -22.34 38.79
CA PRO A 350 22.13 -21.52 37.60
C PRO A 350 23.44 -20.75 37.41
N GLN A 351 24.29 -21.20 36.50
CA GLN A 351 25.42 -20.41 36.01
C GLN A 351 24.96 -19.72 34.72
N VAL A 352 24.94 -18.38 34.76
CA VAL A 352 24.64 -17.53 33.61
C VAL A 352 25.82 -17.69 32.65
N ASN A 353 25.63 -18.17 31.41
CA ASN A 353 26.70 -18.01 30.42
C ASN A 353 26.76 -16.51 30.12
N SER A 354 27.72 -15.85 30.75
CA SER A 354 28.10 -14.50 30.37
C SER A 354 28.46 -14.51 28.89
N ASN A 355 28.07 -13.45 28.17
CA ASN A 355 28.55 -13.17 26.82
C ASN A 355 30.10 -13.20 26.82
N ASP A 356 30.66 -14.35 26.46
CA ASP A 356 32.08 -14.66 26.43
C ASP A 356 32.69 -14.25 25.07
N GLU A 357 34.01 -14.09 25.01
CA GLU A 357 34.76 -13.69 23.80
C GLU A 357 34.54 -14.64 22.61
N ASN A 358 34.07 -15.86 22.88
CA ASN A 358 33.68 -16.86 21.89
C ASN A 358 32.41 -16.50 21.09
N PHE A 359 31.56 -15.61 21.61
CA PHE A 359 30.35 -15.14 20.93
C PHE A 359 30.65 -13.81 20.25
N ASN A 360 30.67 -13.84 18.92
CA ASN A 360 31.08 -12.72 18.08
C ASN A 360 29.95 -12.22 17.17
N LYS A 361 28.76 -12.85 17.23
CA LYS A 361 27.58 -12.50 16.44
C LYS A 361 26.33 -12.47 17.32
N ILE A 362 25.40 -11.56 17.03
CA ILE A 362 24.01 -11.66 17.47
C ILE A 362 23.15 -11.92 16.22
N ALA A 363 22.42 -13.04 16.22
CA ALA A 363 21.39 -13.28 15.23
C ALA A 363 20.10 -12.59 15.69
N ILE A 364 19.56 -11.73 14.84
CA ILE A 364 18.31 -10.98 15.06
C ILE A 364 17.25 -11.59 14.14
N SER A 365 16.30 -12.32 14.73
CA SER A 365 15.21 -12.96 14.00
C SER A 365 13.93 -12.15 14.13
N ILE A 366 13.27 -11.89 13.01
CA ILE A 366 11.98 -11.21 12.93
C ILE A 366 10.95 -12.18 12.37
N ASP A 367 9.93 -12.44 13.17
CA ASP A 367 8.78 -13.27 12.83
C ASP A 367 7.52 -12.46 13.19
N ASP A 368 7.02 -11.70 12.22
CA ASP A 368 5.83 -10.87 12.38
C ASP A 368 4.94 -10.97 11.14
N GLU A 369 3.62 -10.98 11.36
CA GLU A 369 2.59 -11.13 10.33
C GLU A 369 2.82 -10.19 9.14
N TYR A 370 3.15 -8.92 9.39
CA TYR A 370 3.30 -7.92 8.33
C TYR A 370 4.57 -8.07 7.48
N THR A 371 5.50 -8.94 7.89
CA THR A 371 6.70 -9.30 7.14
C THR A 371 6.53 -10.54 6.29
N GLN A 372 5.34 -11.15 6.32
CA GLN A 372 5.01 -12.39 5.62
C GLN A 372 3.92 -12.15 4.57
N SER A 373 3.73 -13.12 3.68
CA SER A 373 2.62 -13.09 2.73
C SER A 373 1.29 -13.07 3.50
N PRO A 374 0.27 -12.28 3.08
CA PRO A 374 0.20 -11.47 1.87
C PRO A 374 0.62 -9.99 2.06
N TRP A 375 1.29 -9.61 3.14
CA TRP A 375 1.53 -8.20 3.52
C TRP A 375 2.75 -7.54 2.86
N THR A 376 3.62 -8.35 2.29
CA THR A 376 4.95 -7.98 1.79
C THR A 376 4.99 -7.20 0.48
N TRP A 377 3.86 -7.09 -0.23
CA TRP A 377 3.74 -6.10 -1.31
C TRP A 377 3.59 -4.67 -0.76
N MET A 378 3.10 -4.55 0.48
CA MET A 378 2.92 -3.27 1.17
C MET A 378 4.17 -2.92 2.00
N VAL A 379 4.65 -3.86 2.83
CA VAL A 379 5.89 -3.71 3.61
C VAL A 379 7.08 -4.13 2.75
N ARG A 380 7.87 -3.16 2.28
CA ARG A 380 9.02 -3.41 1.40
C ARG A 380 10.31 -3.66 2.15
N GLY A 381 10.43 -3.11 3.35
CA GLY A 381 11.64 -3.24 4.13
C GLY A 381 11.40 -3.09 5.62
N ILE A 382 12.46 -3.37 6.35
CA ILE A 382 12.56 -3.22 7.79
C ILE A 382 13.80 -2.39 8.10
N GLU A 383 13.66 -1.45 9.02
CA GLU A 383 14.80 -0.77 9.63
C GLU A 383 15.02 -1.34 11.02
N VAL A 384 16.22 -1.84 11.29
CA VAL A 384 16.58 -2.39 12.59
C VAL A 384 17.53 -1.44 13.29
N CYS A 385 17.31 -1.22 14.57
CA CYS A 385 18.15 -0.37 15.39
C CYS A 385 18.51 -1.04 16.71
N PHE A 386 19.60 -0.58 17.31
CA PHE A 386 20.08 -1.09 18.57
C PHE A 386 20.49 0.03 19.53
N ARG A 387 20.56 -0.30 20.81
CA ARG A 387 21.18 0.53 21.85
C ARG A 387 21.92 -0.34 22.85
N THR A 388 22.86 0.25 23.58
CA THR A 388 23.68 -0.46 24.58
C THR A 388 23.26 -0.22 26.03
N ASN A 389 22.57 0.88 26.29
CA ASN A 389 22.06 1.24 27.61
C ASN A 389 20.64 1.83 27.49
N ARG A 390 19.91 1.89 28.60
CA ARG A 390 18.52 2.35 28.65
C ARG A 390 18.33 3.79 28.15
N ILE A 391 19.34 4.63 28.38
CA ILE A 391 19.33 6.06 28.04
C ILE A 391 20.12 6.39 26.77
N ASP A 392 20.82 5.40 26.20
CA ASP A 392 21.61 5.65 24.99
C ASP A 392 20.68 5.89 23.79
N PRO A 393 21.08 6.76 22.86
CA PRO A 393 20.35 6.92 21.62
C PRO A 393 20.40 5.63 20.81
N TRP A 394 19.28 5.30 20.15
CA TRP A 394 19.19 4.20 19.21
C TRP A 394 20.03 4.50 17.97
N ARG A 395 20.82 3.51 17.57
CA ARG A 395 21.69 3.53 16.41
C ARG A 395 21.20 2.54 15.37
N LEU A 396 21.35 2.90 14.10
CA LEU A 396 20.93 2.04 13.00
C LEU A 396 21.84 0.81 12.93
N VAL A 397 21.23 -0.38 12.89
CA VAL A 397 21.91 -1.62 12.47
C VAL A 397 21.98 -1.65 10.95
N GLY A 398 20.83 -1.46 10.31
CA GLY A 398 20.69 -1.42 8.87
C GLY A 398 19.24 -1.24 8.42
N ALA A 399 19.06 -0.98 7.14
CA ALA A 399 17.79 -1.05 6.45
C ALA A 399 17.87 -2.23 5.48
N TYR A 400 16.92 -3.16 5.60
CA TYR A 400 16.91 -4.39 4.83
C TYR A 400 15.61 -4.48 4.06
N ASN A 401 15.66 -4.96 2.82
CA ASN A 401 14.44 -5.27 2.11
C ASN A 401 13.95 -6.65 2.52
N VAL A 402 12.63 -6.82 2.66
CA VAL A 402 12.06 -8.11 3.06
C VAL A 402 12.38 -9.20 2.02
N TYR A 403 12.43 -8.83 0.74
CA TYR A 403 12.74 -9.73 -0.38
C TYR A 403 14.24 -10.06 -0.52
N ASP A 404 15.11 -9.49 0.31
CA ASP A 404 16.51 -9.93 0.40
C ASP A 404 16.62 -11.26 1.17
N PHE A 405 15.54 -11.74 1.77
CA PHE A 405 15.48 -12.99 2.54
C PHE A 405 14.56 -14.04 1.90
N TYR A 406 14.64 -15.29 2.38
CA TYR A 406 13.66 -16.30 2.02
C TYR A 406 12.29 -15.96 2.61
N VAL A 407 11.23 -16.42 1.93
CA VAL A 407 9.86 -16.30 2.45
C VAL A 407 9.80 -16.85 3.89
N ASN A 408 9.17 -16.07 4.78
CA ASN A 408 9.00 -16.35 6.22
C ASN A 408 10.29 -16.48 7.05
N THR A 409 11.46 -16.11 6.52
CA THR A 409 12.73 -16.24 7.25
C THR A 409 13.52 -14.94 7.22
N ILE A 410 13.41 -14.10 8.23
CA ILE A 410 14.23 -12.88 8.36
C ILE A 410 15.21 -13.05 9.52
N VAL A 411 16.48 -13.27 9.19
CA VAL A 411 17.59 -13.36 10.16
C VAL A 411 18.68 -12.39 9.75
N ILE A 412 19.02 -11.46 10.64
CA ILE A 412 20.03 -10.42 10.44
C ILE A 412 21.20 -10.67 11.39
N ASP A 413 22.40 -10.78 10.83
CA ASP A 413 23.62 -10.97 11.59
C ASP A 413 24.24 -9.63 12.02
N PHE A 414 24.42 -9.45 13.33
CA PHE A 414 25.00 -8.25 13.93
C PHE A 414 26.33 -8.54 14.63
N TYR A 415 27.40 -7.87 14.16
CA TYR A 415 28.78 -8.06 14.65
C TYR A 415 29.36 -6.84 15.41
N ASN A 416 28.64 -5.70 15.45
CA ASN A 416 29.10 -4.45 16.05
C ASN A 416 30.49 -3.96 15.56
N THR A 417 30.78 -4.08 14.26
CA THR A 417 32.09 -3.78 13.66
C THR A 417 32.22 -2.36 13.09
N GLY A 418 31.10 -1.64 12.91
CA GLY A 418 31.05 -0.34 12.22
C GLY A 418 30.72 0.87 13.10
N ILE A 419 30.90 2.07 12.54
CA ILE A 419 30.39 3.32 13.11
C ILE A 419 28.90 3.40 12.80
N ASN A 420 28.06 3.09 13.79
CA ASN A 420 26.61 3.10 13.63
C ASN A 420 26.05 4.51 13.90
N SER A 421 25.39 5.07 12.89
CA SER A 421 24.76 6.39 12.95
C SER A 421 23.59 6.39 13.93
N VAL A 422 23.46 7.46 14.71
CA VAL A 422 22.27 7.71 15.53
C VAL A 422 21.08 7.92 14.59
N ILE A 423 19.96 7.30 14.92
CA ILE A 423 18.72 7.47 14.15
C ILE A 423 18.17 8.88 14.40
N PRO A 424 17.77 9.62 13.35
CA PRO A 424 17.11 10.92 13.53
C PRO A 424 15.84 10.79 14.36
N SER A 425 15.51 11.80 15.17
CA SER A 425 14.22 11.87 15.84
C SER A 425 13.09 11.88 14.81
N ASP A 426 12.00 11.15 15.11
CA ASP A 426 10.77 11.15 14.30
C ASP A 426 9.88 12.37 14.62
N ASP A 427 10.21 13.14 15.66
CA ASP A 427 9.45 14.30 16.14
C ASP A 427 10.37 15.49 16.48
N VAL A 428 9.79 16.69 16.52
CA VAL A 428 10.46 17.97 16.83
C VAL A 428 10.57 18.11 18.35
N GLY A 429 11.50 17.35 18.94
CA GLY A 429 11.88 17.47 20.35
C GLY A 429 13.10 18.37 20.59
N ASP A 430 13.50 18.50 21.84
CA ASP A 430 14.77 19.13 22.21
C ASP A 430 15.94 18.47 21.45
N SER A 431 16.94 19.27 21.03
CA SER A 431 18.07 18.82 20.21
C SER A 431 18.86 17.65 20.81
N ASP A 432 18.76 17.47 22.13
CA ASP A 432 19.56 16.53 22.91
C ASP A 432 18.79 15.24 23.27
N ILE A 433 17.52 15.14 22.90
CA ILE A 433 16.67 13.97 23.20
C ILE A 433 16.20 13.33 21.90
N GLN A 434 16.59 12.06 21.70
CA GLN A 434 16.08 11.27 20.59
C GLN A 434 14.62 10.89 20.85
N ALA A 435 13.70 11.50 20.10
CA ALA A 435 12.28 11.19 20.16
C ALA A 435 11.93 10.25 19.01
N LEU A 436 11.69 8.98 19.33
CA LEU A 436 11.28 7.99 18.33
C LEU A 436 9.81 7.63 18.53
N LYS A 437 9.07 7.61 17.43
CA LYS A 437 7.63 7.40 17.41
C LYS A 437 7.30 5.96 17.83
N ASN A 438 6.59 5.77 18.94
CA ASN A 438 6.20 4.45 19.45
C ASN A 438 4.75 4.07 19.13
N TYR A 439 3.95 5.03 18.65
CA TYR A 439 2.60 4.80 18.17
C TYR A 439 2.32 5.75 17.01
N ASP A 440 1.43 5.34 16.12
CA ASP A 440 0.96 6.17 15.03
C ASP A 440 -0.34 6.88 15.41
N PHE A 441 -0.48 8.13 14.96
CA PHE A 441 -1.62 8.97 15.29
C PHE A 441 -1.91 9.94 14.14
N VAL A 442 -3.19 10.22 13.93
CA VAL A 442 -3.65 11.28 13.03
C VAL A 442 -4.13 12.44 13.90
N PRO A 443 -3.62 13.67 13.70
CA PRO A 443 -4.09 14.83 14.44
C PRO A 443 -5.61 15.01 14.28
N ARG A 444 -6.32 15.25 15.38
CA ARG A 444 -7.78 15.40 15.38
C ARG A 444 -8.29 16.66 14.67
N ILE A 445 -7.42 17.65 14.42
CA ILE A 445 -7.80 18.94 13.83
C ILE A 445 -6.71 19.33 12.84
N ALA A 446 -7.06 19.38 11.54
CA ALA A 446 -6.30 20.18 10.59
C ALA A 446 -6.73 21.63 10.80
N ASN A 447 -5.83 22.51 11.23
CA ASN A 447 -6.11 23.94 11.23
C ASN A 447 -6.44 24.35 9.78
N SER A 448 -7.66 24.83 9.57
CA SER A 448 -8.15 25.40 8.32
C SER A 448 -7.56 26.77 8.01
#